data_AF-A0A9D4YEV4-F1
#
_entry.id   AF-A0A9D4YEV4-F1
#
_cell.length_a   1.000
_cell.length_b   1.000
_cell.length_c   1.000
_cell.angle_alpha   90.00
_cell.angle_beta   90.00
_cell.angle_gamma   90.00
#
_symmetry.space_group_name_H-M   'P 1'
#
loop_
_entity.id
_entity.type
_entity.pdbx_description
1 polymer ?
#
loop_
_entity_poly.entity_id
_entity_poly.type
_entity_poly.pdbx_seq_one_letter_code
_entity_poly.pdbx_strand_id
1 'polypeptide(L)'
;MQPQVSNLNPNAQPFYPQHTNNSHYQQDNLVPKRTKKTSRRRGDVQQFPSTIDEAEASRITTVMIRHIPNQLRFGDLLHVLDEHCYEINKSVDDPADWSKKHAIERRMSNLGYAFVNFTKPSAAFKFYQQFQGFEWSVTQNRKTCEINAAHFQGRDTLDRVFSKKVFRSTSHKFRPTVFYKGRDGFNRRMKGTPLGIHVRGLPFT
;
A
#
# COMPACT_ATOMS: atom_id res chain seq x y z
N MET A 1 14.54 -25.24 15.80
CA MET A 1 13.40 -24.30 15.78
C MET A 1 13.79 -23.09 14.93
N GLN A 2 13.30 -22.99 13.70
CA GLN A 2 13.62 -21.87 12.81
C GLN A 2 12.73 -20.66 13.13
N PRO A 3 13.27 -19.42 13.19
CA PRO A 3 12.48 -18.24 13.47
C PRO A 3 11.63 -17.89 12.23
N GLN A 4 10.32 -17.88 12.40
CA GLN A 4 9.35 -17.43 11.39
C GLN A 4 9.69 -16.01 10.94
N VAL A 5 10.12 -15.87 9.68
CA VAL A 5 10.58 -14.62 9.07
C VAL A 5 9.37 -13.97 8.37
N SER A 6 9.24 -12.65 8.47
CA SER A 6 8.28 -11.77 7.73
C SER A 6 6.77 -11.99 7.87
N ASN A 7 6.17 -11.34 8.88
CA ASN A 7 4.73 -11.02 8.83
C ASN A 7 4.56 -9.66 8.09
N LEU A 8 3.68 -9.50 7.10
CA LEU A 8 3.24 -8.16 6.61
C LEU A 8 2.19 -7.60 7.52
N ASN A 9 1.88 -6.32 7.54
CA ASN A 9 0.56 -5.86 7.97
C ASN A 9 0.03 -4.91 6.90
N PRO A 10 -0.63 -5.42 5.83
CA PRO A 10 -0.94 -4.60 4.69
C PRO A 10 -2.05 -3.60 5.04
N ASN A 11 -1.64 -2.45 5.57
CA ASN A 11 -2.44 -1.26 5.75
C ASN A 11 -2.69 -0.58 4.40
N ALA A 12 -3.24 -1.32 3.44
CA ALA A 12 -3.57 -0.81 2.13
C ALA A 12 -4.63 0.30 2.27
N GLN A 13 -4.21 1.53 1.92
CA GLN A 13 -5.09 2.70 1.77
C GLN A 13 -6.15 2.45 0.69
N PRO A 14 -7.26 3.20 0.74
CA PRO A 14 -8.37 2.99 -0.15
C PRO A 14 -8.34 3.83 -1.42
N PHE A 15 -8.49 3.13 -2.53
CA PHE A 15 -9.57 3.33 -3.50
C PHE A 15 -10.56 4.46 -3.19
N TYR A 16 -10.70 5.39 -4.14
CA TYR A 16 -11.92 6.16 -4.33
C TYR A 16 -12.27 6.09 -5.83
N PRO A 17 -13.49 5.70 -6.22
CA PRO A 17 -14.00 6.05 -7.54
C PRO A 17 -14.44 7.51 -7.46
N GLN A 18 -14.04 8.35 -8.43
CA GLN A 18 -14.92 9.03 -9.38
C GLN A 18 -14.13 9.43 -10.62
N HIS A 19 -14.36 8.73 -11.72
CA HIS A 19 -14.32 9.39 -13.01
C HIS A 19 -15.63 10.17 -13.15
N THR A 20 -15.64 11.40 -12.66
CA THR A 20 -16.39 12.46 -13.32
C THR A 20 -15.33 13.39 -13.88
N ASN A 21 -15.45 13.70 -15.16
CA ASN A 21 -14.52 14.54 -15.91
C ASN A 21 -14.36 15.91 -15.23
N ASN A 22 -13.42 16.03 -14.30
CA ASN A 22 -12.82 17.30 -13.91
C ASN A 22 -11.56 17.07 -13.08
N SER A 23 -10.49 17.70 -13.55
CA SER A 23 -9.12 17.68 -13.03
C SER A 23 -8.96 18.55 -11.79
N HIS A 24 -9.73 18.29 -10.72
CA HIS A 24 -9.57 19.03 -9.45
C HIS A 24 -10.06 18.27 -8.21
N TYR A 25 -9.51 17.08 -7.94
CA TYR A 25 -9.52 16.58 -6.56
C TYR A 25 -8.33 17.14 -5.80
N GLN A 26 -8.67 17.96 -4.82
CA GLN A 26 -7.76 18.83 -4.10
C GLN A 26 -6.76 18.02 -3.25
N GLN A 27 -5.53 17.96 -3.74
CA GLN A 27 -4.34 17.35 -3.15
C GLN A 27 -3.82 18.13 -1.91
N ASP A 28 -4.51 19.22 -1.53
CA ASP A 28 -3.99 20.32 -0.70
C ASP A 28 -3.86 20.04 0.80
N ASN A 29 -4.37 18.91 1.31
CA ASN A 29 -4.25 18.58 2.74
C ASN A 29 -3.21 17.48 3.02
N LEU A 30 -2.50 17.01 1.98
CA LEU A 30 -1.37 16.07 2.10
C LEU A 30 -0.10 16.56 1.36
N VAL A 31 -0.18 17.72 0.70
CA VAL A 31 0.95 18.40 0.04
C VAL A 31 0.94 19.88 0.49
N PRO A 32 2.08 20.48 0.88
CA PRO A 32 2.11 21.87 1.35
C PRO A 32 1.67 22.86 0.27
N LYS A 33 0.80 23.82 0.64
CA LYS A 33 0.36 24.91 -0.25
C LYS A 33 1.55 25.72 -0.81
N ARG A 34 1.45 26.03 -2.10
CA ARG A 34 2.49 26.68 -2.91
C ARG A 34 2.45 28.21 -2.69
N THR A 35 3.26 28.71 -1.77
CA THR A 35 3.61 30.13 -1.66
C THR A 35 4.88 30.45 -2.46
N LYS A 36 4.97 31.71 -2.91
CA LYS A 36 5.90 32.27 -3.90
C LYS A 36 7.36 31.78 -3.76
N LYS A 37 8.01 31.58 -4.92
CA LYS A 37 9.39 31.09 -5.14
C LYS A 37 10.39 31.68 -4.14
N THR A 38 10.65 30.92 -3.07
CA THR A 38 11.95 30.84 -2.43
C THR A 38 12.46 29.41 -2.64
N SER A 39 13.74 29.23 -2.86
CA SER A 39 14.39 27.94 -3.15
C SER A 39 14.18 26.97 -1.97
N ARG A 40 13.06 26.26 -1.96
CA ARG A 40 12.80 25.20 -0.98
C ARG A 40 13.81 24.08 -1.23
N ARG A 41 14.71 23.86 -0.27
CA ARG A 41 15.50 22.62 -0.17
C ARG A 41 14.53 21.46 -0.39
N ARG A 42 14.83 20.56 -1.35
CA ARG A 42 14.09 19.31 -1.52
C ARG A 42 14.08 18.65 -0.14
N GLY A 43 12.92 18.60 0.51
CA GLY A 43 12.81 18.00 1.84
C GLY A 43 13.36 16.57 1.77
N ASP A 44 14.11 16.17 2.79
CA ASP A 44 14.77 14.86 2.90
C ASP A 44 13.86 13.76 2.38
N VAL A 45 14.10 13.33 1.14
CA VAL A 45 13.54 12.08 0.65
C VAL A 45 14.32 11.04 1.41
N GLN A 46 13.69 10.43 2.43
CA GLN A 46 14.32 9.35 3.17
C GLN A 46 14.63 8.24 2.17
N GLN A 47 15.91 8.16 1.81
CA GLN A 47 16.39 7.19 0.85
C GLN A 47 16.13 5.79 1.41
N PHE A 48 15.65 4.89 0.55
CA PHE A 48 15.46 3.52 0.98
C PHE A 48 16.85 2.91 1.28
N PRO A 49 16.98 2.13 2.37
CA PRO A 49 18.21 1.42 2.72
C PRO A 49 18.77 0.65 1.52
N SER A 50 20.10 0.51 1.45
CA SER A 50 20.76 -0.25 0.37
C SER A 50 21.11 -1.68 0.79
N THR A 51 21.20 -1.93 2.10
CA THR A 51 21.51 -3.24 2.68
C THR A 51 20.46 -3.66 3.71
N ILE A 52 20.45 -4.95 4.06
CA ILE A 52 19.55 -5.48 5.10
C ILE A 52 19.90 -4.88 6.48
N ASP A 53 21.18 -4.72 6.79
CA ASP A 53 21.61 -4.17 8.08
C ASP A 53 21.21 -2.70 8.23
N GLU A 54 21.37 -1.91 7.17
CA GLU A 54 20.85 -0.54 7.10
C GLU A 54 19.32 -0.52 7.23
N ALA A 55 18.63 -1.49 6.64
CA ALA A 55 17.18 -1.59 6.74
C ALA A 55 16.74 -1.79 8.18
N GLU A 56 17.33 -2.75 8.89
CA GLU A 56 17.04 -2.98 10.31
C GLU A 56 17.36 -1.75 11.17
N ALA A 57 18.48 -1.06 10.91
CA ALA A 57 18.83 0.18 11.61
C ALA A 57 17.86 1.34 11.32
N SER A 58 17.33 1.44 10.09
CA SER A 58 16.45 2.53 9.66
C SER A 58 15.07 2.54 10.34
N ARG A 59 14.63 1.37 10.84
CA ARG A 59 13.28 1.15 11.38
C ARG A 59 12.14 1.48 10.41
N ILE A 60 12.43 1.59 9.11
CA ILE A 60 11.41 1.84 8.08
C ILE A 60 10.58 0.58 7.91
N THR A 61 9.31 0.63 8.30
CA THR A 61 8.38 -0.48 8.11
C THR A 61 7.25 -0.15 7.15
N THR A 62 6.99 1.13 6.87
CA THR A 62 5.90 1.56 5.99
C THR A 62 6.43 2.08 4.67
N VAL A 63 5.90 1.55 3.57
CA VAL A 63 6.25 1.97 2.22
C VAL A 63 5.06 2.62 1.54
N MET A 64 5.35 3.55 0.63
CA MET A 64 4.40 4.07 -0.34
C MET A 64 4.71 3.43 -1.69
N ILE A 65 3.75 2.65 -2.20
CA ILE A 65 3.77 2.09 -3.55
C ILE A 65 3.17 3.15 -4.47
N ARG A 66 3.88 3.56 -5.52
CA ARG A 66 3.45 4.53 -6.52
C ARG A 66 3.34 3.88 -7.89
N HIS A 67 2.66 4.59 -8.79
CA HIS A 67 2.40 4.17 -10.16
C HIS A 67 1.67 2.83 -10.27
N ILE A 68 0.73 2.57 -9.36
CA ILE A 68 -0.18 1.43 -9.48
C ILE A 68 -1.11 1.68 -10.69
N PRO A 69 -1.27 0.73 -11.62
CA PRO A 69 -2.25 0.82 -12.69
C PRO A 69 -3.65 1.02 -12.12
N ASN A 70 -4.41 1.99 -12.64
CA ASN A 70 -5.70 2.36 -12.06
C ASN A 70 -6.71 1.20 -12.05
N GLN A 71 -6.52 0.22 -12.95
CA GLN A 71 -7.34 -0.98 -13.03
C GLN A 71 -7.07 -2.04 -11.95
N LEU A 72 -5.94 -1.97 -11.23
CA LEU A 72 -5.68 -2.88 -10.12
C LEU A 72 -6.62 -2.54 -8.97
N ARG A 73 -7.33 -3.54 -8.45
CA ARG A 73 -8.24 -3.37 -7.31
C ARG A 73 -7.53 -3.67 -6.00
N PHE A 74 -8.21 -3.38 -4.88
CA PHE A 74 -7.69 -3.64 -3.54
C PHE A 74 -7.33 -5.12 -3.38
N GLY A 75 -8.23 -6.00 -3.82
CA GLY A 75 -7.99 -7.44 -3.81
C GLY A 75 -6.82 -7.86 -4.70
N ASP A 76 -6.64 -7.21 -5.86
CA ASP A 76 -5.55 -7.54 -6.78
C ASP A 76 -4.19 -7.14 -6.16
N LEU A 77 -4.09 -5.93 -5.59
CA LEU A 77 -2.89 -5.49 -4.88
C LEU A 77 -2.63 -6.33 -3.63
N LEU A 78 -3.67 -6.66 -2.86
CA LEU A 78 -3.55 -7.51 -1.67
C LEU A 78 -3.06 -8.91 -2.04
N HIS A 79 -3.51 -9.46 -3.17
CA HIS A 79 -3.03 -10.73 -3.68
C HIS A 79 -1.54 -10.69 -4.04
N VAL A 80 -1.08 -9.63 -4.72
CA VAL A 80 0.35 -9.43 -5.02
C VAL A 80 1.19 -9.35 -3.73
N LEU A 81 0.68 -8.66 -2.71
CA LEU A 81 1.35 -8.58 -1.40
C LEU A 81 1.40 -9.93 -0.68
N ASP A 82 0.28 -10.67 -0.68
CA ASP A 82 0.26 -12.00 -0.08
C ASP A 82 1.18 -12.97 -0.82
N GLU A 83 1.29 -12.87 -2.15
CA GLU A 83 2.17 -13.70 -2.98
C GLU A 83 3.63 -13.45 -2.64
N HIS A 84 4.03 -12.19 -2.63
CA HIS A 84 5.38 -11.81 -2.21
C HIS A 84 5.70 -12.39 -0.84
N CYS A 85 4.80 -12.27 0.14
CA CYS A 85 5.12 -12.78 1.47
C CYS A 85 5.02 -14.28 1.61
N TYR A 86 4.15 -14.95 0.87
CA TYR A 86 4.21 -16.40 0.77
C TYR A 86 5.57 -16.84 0.25
N GLU A 87 6.06 -16.25 -0.85
CA GLU A 87 7.35 -16.60 -1.46
C GLU A 87 8.54 -16.35 -0.52
N ILE A 88 8.50 -15.29 0.28
CA ILE A 88 9.56 -14.99 1.26
C ILE A 88 9.47 -15.89 2.50
N ASN A 89 8.28 -16.36 2.86
CA ASN A 89 8.03 -17.08 4.12
C ASN A 89 7.98 -18.60 3.96
N LYS A 90 7.75 -19.09 2.75
CA LYS A 90 7.64 -20.52 2.49
C LYS A 90 8.96 -21.23 2.78
N SER A 91 8.83 -22.40 3.36
CA SER A 91 9.87 -23.41 3.47
C SER A 91 9.85 -24.33 2.24
N VAL A 92 10.86 -25.19 2.12
CA VAL A 92 10.96 -26.17 1.02
C VAL A 92 9.78 -27.16 1.02
N ASP A 93 9.15 -27.38 2.18
CA ASP A 93 8.10 -28.38 2.39
C ASP A 93 6.67 -27.83 2.19
N ASP A 94 6.52 -26.53 1.89
CA ASP A 94 5.20 -25.91 1.79
C ASP A 94 4.52 -26.18 0.43
N PRO A 95 3.24 -26.60 0.42
CA PRO A 95 2.54 -27.00 -0.81
C PRO A 95 2.31 -25.83 -1.77
N ALA A 96 2.66 -26.04 -3.04
CA ALA A 96 2.70 -25.02 -4.10
C ALA A 96 1.34 -24.50 -4.62
N ASP A 97 0.22 -24.70 -3.92
CA ASP A 97 -1.12 -24.33 -4.42
C ASP A 97 -1.45 -22.83 -4.20
N TRP A 98 -0.72 -21.98 -4.94
CA TRP A 98 -0.89 -20.53 -4.92
C TRP A 98 -1.99 -20.02 -5.88
N SER A 99 -2.41 -20.83 -6.84
CA SER A 99 -3.22 -20.40 -7.99
C SER A 99 -4.72 -20.28 -7.67
N LYS A 100 -5.17 -19.09 -7.27
CA LYS A 100 -6.56 -18.67 -7.48
C LYS A 100 -6.60 -17.30 -8.13
N LYS A 101 -6.86 -17.28 -9.44
CA LYS A 101 -7.22 -16.07 -10.20
C LYS A 101 -8.42 -15.41 -9.51
N HIS A 102 -8.22 -14.20 -9.01
CA HIS A 102 -9.31 -13.39 -8.52
C HIS A 102 -10.10 -12.86 -9.73
N ALA A 103 -11.42 -13.09 -9.75
CA ALA A 103 -12.28 -12.58 -10.81
C ALA A 103 -12.28 -11.04 -10.79
N ILE A 104 -12.04 -10.44 -11.95
CA ILE A 104 -12.04 -8.99 -12.16
C ILE A 104 -13.47 -8.49 -12.38
N GLU A 105 -14.19 -8.20 -11.30
CA GLU A 105 -15.44 -7.44 -11.32
C GLU A 105 -15.23 -5.96 -11.74
N ARG A 106 -16.30 -5.35 -12.27
CA ARG A 106 -16.32 -4.13 -13.10
C ARG A 106 -15.58 -2.91 -12.53
N ARG A 107 -15.18 -2.05 -13.49
CA ARG A 107 -14.41 -0.80 -13.43
C ARG A 107 -14.53 -0.02 -12.12
N MET A 108 -13.50 -0.17 -11.28
CA MET A 108 -13.21 0.74 -10.17
C MET A 108 -11.75 1.18 -10.31
N SER A 109 -11.52 2.49 -10.46
CA SER A 109 -10.19 3.07 -10.64
C SER A 109 -9.55 3.42 -9.29
N ASN A 110 -8.30 3.01 -9.07
CA ASN A 110 -7.48 3.53 -7.96
C ASN A 110 -6.76 4.84 -8.32
N LEU A 111 -6.13 5.49 -7.33
CA LEU A 111 -5.41 6.77 -7.47
C LEU A 111 -3.93 6.62 -7.87
N GLY A 112 -3.49 5.39 -8.14
CA GLY A 112 -2.12 5.09 -8.54
C GLY A 112 -1.13 4.96 -7.39
N TYR A 113 -1.57 4.93 -6.13
CA TYR A 113 -0.70 4.68 -4.99
C TYR A 113 -1.39 3.93 -3.85
N ALA A 114 -0.58 3.31 -2.99
CA ALA A 114 -1.01 2.69 -1.75
C ALA A 114 0.08 2.86 -0.67
N PHE A 115 -0.32 2.79 0.59
CA PHE A 115 0.62 2.63 1.70
C PHE A 115 0.52 1.18 2.19
N VAL A 116 1.65 0.59 2.58
CA VAL A 116 1.71 -0.77 3.11
C VAL A 116 2.67 -0.77 4.28
N ASN A 117 2.23 -1.28 5.44
CA ASN A 117 3.11 -1.47 6.57
C ASN A 117 3.58 -2.93 6.64
N PHE A 118 4.84 -3.14 6.94
CA PHE A 118 5.46 -4.44 7.17
C PHE A 118 5.66 -4.60 8.68
N THR A 119 5.78 -5.82 9.20
CA THR A 119 6.06 -5.97 10.64
C THR A 119 7.53 -5.77 10.98
N LYS A 120 8.42 -5.89 9.99
CA LYS A 120 9.88 -5.76 10.14
C LYS A 120 10.46 -4.86 9.05
N PRO A 121 11.52 -4.09 9.35
CA PRO A 121 12.21 -3.30 8.34
C PRO A 121 12.84 -4.14 7.22
N SER A 122 13.44 -5.29 7.54
CA SER A 122 13.92 -6.24 6.52
C SER A 122 12.83 -6.69 5.55
N ALA A 123 11.59 -6.85 6.02
CA ALA A 123 10.48 -7.24 5.15
C ALA A 123 10.09 -6.10 4.19
N ALA A 124 10.04 -4.86 4.66
CA ALA A 124 9.83 -3.70 3.80
C ALA A 124 10.96 -3.54 2.76
N PHE A 125 12.20 -3.81 3.16
CA PHE A 125 13.36 -3.77 2.28
C PHE A 125 13.34 -4.88 1.22
N LYS A 126 13.01 -6.13 1.58
CA LYS A 126 12.85 -7.23 0.61
C LYS A 126 11.77 -6.90 -0.42
N PHE A 127 10.66 -6.31 0.02
CA PHE A 127 9.62 -5.84 -0.89
C PHE A 127 10.13 -4.73 -1.82
N TYR A 128 10.85 -3.74 -1.27
CA TYR A 128 11.49 -2.70 -2.08
C TYR A 128 12.42 -3.30 -3.13
N GLN A 129 13.32 -4.22 -2.78
CA GLN A 129 14.25 -4.84 -3.73
C GLN A 129 13.55 -5.57 -4.87
N GLN A 130 12.41 -6.22 -4.59
CA GLN A 130 11.67 -6.97 -5.61
C GLN A 130 10.76 -6.08 -6.47
N PHE A 131 10.15 -5.05 -5.89
CA PHE A 131 9.10 -4.27 -6.56
C PHE A 131 9.56 -2.89 -7.05
N GLN A 132 10.74 -2.42 -6.65
CA GLN A 132 11.29 -1.18 -7.19
C GLN A 132 11.64 -1.36 -8.68
N GLY A 133 11.03 -0.56 -9.54
CA GLY A 133 11.21 -0.70 -10.99
C GLY A 133 10.39 -1.84 -11.60
N PHE A 134 9.55 -2.53 -10.82
CA PHE A 134 8.72 -3.63 -11.32
C PHE A 134 7.68 -3.12 -12.32
N GLU A 135 7.59 -3.76 -13.48
CA GLU A 135 6.59 -3.41 -14.48
C GLU A 135 5.30 -4.22 -14.28
N TRP A 136 4.20 -3.51 -14.03
CA TRP A 136 2.92 -4.16 -13.78
C TRP A 136 2.44 -4.92 -15.03
N SER A 137 2.12 -6.20 -14.86
CA SER A 137 1.58 -7.07 -15.91
C SER A 137 0.08 -6.78 -16.18
N VAL A 138 -0.20 -5.59 -16.75
CA VAL A 138 -1.54 -5.14 -17.10
C VAL A 138 -1.71 -4.99 -18.61
N THR A 139 -2.94 -5.19 -19.09
CA THR A 139 -3.28 -5.15 -20.52
C THR A 139 -3.22 -3.76 -21.13
N GLN A 140 -3.37 -2.70 -20.33
CA GLN A 140 -3.38 -1.31 -20.79
C GLN A 140 -2.65 -0.42 -19.77
N ASN A 141 -2.06 0.68 -20.24
CA ASN A 141 -1.35 1.65 -19.41
C ASN A 141 -0.33 0.98 -18.46
N ARG A 142 0.65 0.26 -19.06
CA ARG A 142 1.77 -0.31 -18.31
C ARG A 142 2.46 0.82 -17.54
N LYS A 143 2.67 0.59 -16.26
CA LYS A 143 3.34 1.52 -15.37
C LYS A 143 4.51 0.80 -14.72
N THR A 144 5.52 1.56 -14.34
CA THR A 144 6.67 1.06 -13.57
C THR A 144 6.48 1.43 -12.11
N CYS A 145 6.41 0.43 -11.25
CA CYS A 145 6.28 0.56 -9.82
C CYS A 145 7.46 1.35 -9.22
N GLU A 146 7.14 2.30 -8.34
CA GLU A 146 8.13 3.02 -7.54
C GLU A 146 7.74 2.89 -6.07
N ILE A 147 8.71 2.54 -5.24
CA ILE A 147 8.57 2.35 -3.80
C ILE A 147 9.39 3.44 -3.09
N ASN A 148 8.75 4.18 -2.20
CA ASN A 148 9.42 5.14 -1.32
C ASN A 148 9.08 4.84 0.14
N ALA A 149 9.91 5.34 1.06
CA ALA A 149 9.56 5.35 2.48
C ALA A 149 8.33 6.24 2.67
N ALA A 150 7.33 5.74 3.39
CA ALA A 150 6.16 6.54 3.71
C ALA A 150 6.51 7.64 4.72
N HIS A 151 5.88 8.82 4.59
CA HIS A 151 6.06 9.89 5.56
C HIS A 151 5.59 9.48 6.98
N PHE A 152 4.48 8.74 7.06
CA PHE A 152 4.00 8.16 8.32
C PHE A 152 4.51 6.73 8.43
N GLN A 153 5.39 6.48 9.40
CA GLN A 153 5.98 5.17 9.67
C GLN A 153 5.28 4.44 10.82
N GLY A 154 5.11 3.14 10.65
CA GLY A 154 4.59 2.22 11.65
C GLY A 154 3.06 2.14 11.68
N ARG A 155 2.57 0.96 12.09
CA ARG A 155 1.13 0.67 12.22
C ARG A 155 0.41 1.69 13.10
N ASP A 156 0.91 1.94 14.31
CA ASP A 156 0.21 2.77 15.29
C ASP A 156 0.07 4.22 14.83
N THR A 157 1.08 4.74 14.14
CA THR A 157 1.03 6.06 13.51
C THR A 157 -0.04 6.11 12.42
N LEU A 158 -0.10 5.10 11.55
CA LEU A 158 -1.14 5.02 10.52
C LEU A 158 -2.53 4.91 11.16
N ASP A 159 -2.70 4.04 12.16
CA ASP A 159 -3.97 3.84 12.86
C ASP A 159 -4.45 5.16 13.48
N ARG A 160 -3.56 5.90 14.16
CA ARG A 160 -3.88 7.22 14.73
C ARG A 160 -4.21 8.27 13.68
N VAL A 161 -3.48 8.32 12.57
CA VAL A 161 -3.68 9.31 11.50
C VAL A 161 -4.98 9.04 10.75
N PHE A 162 -5.30 7.77 10.47
CA PHE A 162 -6.42 7.39 9.60
C PHE A 162 -7.72 7.13 10.35
N SER A 163 -7.68 6.74 11.63
CA SER A 163 -8.90 6.57 12.45
C SER A 163 -9.75 7.83 12.53
N LYS A 164 -9.13 9.02 12.49
CA LYS A 164 -9.81 10.31 12.57
C LYS A 164 -10.21 10.88 11.20
N LYS A 165 -9.81 10.25 10.09
CA LYS A 165 -10.10 10.76 8.75
C LYS A 165 -11.50 10.38 8.30
N VAL A 166 -12.12 11.30 7.58
CA VAL A 166 -13.40 11.10 6.91
C VAL A 166 -13.15 10.67 5.47
N PHE A 167 -13.70 9.51 5.11
CA PHE A 167 -13.64 8.92 3.79
C PHE A 167 -15.03 9.04 3.15
N ARG A 168 -15.17 9.98 2.20
CA ARG A 168 -16.42 10.20 1.46
C ARG A 168 -16.44 9.34 0.22
N SER A 169 -17.35 8.38 0.17
CA SER A 169 -17.39 7.46 -0.96
C SER A 169 -18.72 6.72 -1.07
N THR A 170 -18.94 6.10 -2.23
CA THR A 170 -20.13 5.28 -2.49
C THR A 170 -20.12 3.95 -1.72
N SER A 171 -18.95 3.47 -1.27
CA SER A 171 -18.81 2.19 -0.56
C SER A 171 -17.82 2.29 0.60
N HIS A 172 -18.18 1.71 1.75
CA HIS A 172 -17.33 1.65 2.93
C HIS A 172 -16.02 0.85 2.71
N LYS A 173 -15.94 0.07 1.62
CA LYS A 173 -14.75 -0.67 1.18
C LYS A 173 -13.61 0.25 0.70
N PHE A 174 -13.92 1.52 0.52
CA PHE A 174 -13.01 2.63 0.22
C PHE A 174 -12.41 3.25 1.47
N ARG A 175 -12.12 2.43 2.48
CA ARG A 175 -11.38 2.82 3.68
C ARG A 175 -10.10 1.99 3.80
N PRO A 176 -9.05 2.53 4.44
CA PRO A 176 -7.85 1.75 4.72
C PRO A 176 -8.26 0.48 5.45
N THR A 177 -7.66 -0.64 5.10
CA THR A 177 -7.95 -1.91 5.76
C THR A 177 -6.85 -2.22 6.75
N VAL A 178 -7.22 -2.51 7.99
CA VAL A 178 -6.30 -2.92 9.06
C VAL A 178 -6.56 -4.39 9.38
N PHE A 179 -5.50 -5.16 9.58
CA PHE A 179 -5.59 -6.56 9.98
C PHE A 179 -5.23 -6.70 11.47
N TYR A 180 -5.85 -7.65 12.17
CA TYR A 180 -5.57 -7.83 13.60
C TYR A 180 -4.10 -8.26 13.82
N LYS A 181 -3.63 -9.21 13.01
CA LYS A 181 -2.24 -9.64 12.93
C LYS A 181 -1.70 -9.44 11.52
N GLY A 182 -0.40 -9.64 11.39
CA GLY A 182 0.23 -9.53 10.10
C GLY A 182 -0.16 -10.63 9.10
N ARG A 183 -0.27 -10.29 7.81
CA ARG A 183 -0.46 -11.24 6.71
C ARG A 183 0.85 -11.82 6.21
N ASP A 184 0.99 -13.12 6.25
CA ASP A 184 2.23 -13.86 5.96
C ASP A 184 2.16 -14.64 4.63
N GLY A 185 1.12 -14.41 3.84
CA GLY A 185 0.80 -15.21 2.65
C GLY A 185 -0.01 -16.47 2.96
N PHE A 186 0.30 -17.18 4.05
CA PHE A 186 -0.43 -18.37 4.51
C PHE A 186 -1.83 -18.03 5.06
N ASN A 187 -1.95 -16.88 5.74
CA ASN A 187 -3.17 -16.46 6.40
C ASN A 187 -4.06 -15.53 5.53
N ARG A 188 -3.98 -15.65 4.19
CA ARG A 188 -4.69 -14.81 3.20
C ARG A 188 -6.22 -14.72 3.36
N ARG A 189 -6.85 -15.65 4.06
CA ARG A 189 -8.30 -15.62 4.35
C ARG A 189 -8.66 -14.66 5.49
N MET A 190 -7.68 -14.07 6.16
CA MET A 190 -7.89 -13.12 7.23
C MET A 190 -8.71 -11.93 6.75
N LYS A 191 -9.78 -11.63 7.48
CA LYS A 191 -10.61 -10.46 7.22
C LYS A 191 -9.96 -9.24 7.86
N GLY A 192 -9.89 -8.16 7.09
CA GLY A 192 -9.47 -6.87 7.59
C GLY A 192 -10.66 -6.01 8.00
N THR A 193 -10.42 -5.09 8.91
CA THR A 193 -11.41 -4.12 9.38
C THR A 193 -11.15 -2.76 8.71
N PRO A 194 -12.16 -2.14 8.10
CA PRO A 194 -12.04 -0.79 7.57
C PRO A 194 -11.74 0.24 8.68
N LEU A 195 -10.79 1.14 8.44
CA LEU A 195 -10.34 2.19 9.37
C LEU A 195 -10.88 3.57 8.98
N GLY A 196 -11.19 4.41 9.95
CA GLY A 196 -11.65 5.79 9.72
C GLY A 196 -13.18 5.90 9.53
N ILE A 197 -13.65 7.13 9.40
CA ILE A 197 -15.08 7.46 9.38
C ILE A 197 -15.58 7.41 7.93
N HIS A 198 -16.56 6.55 7.63
CA HIS A 198 -17.19 6.53 6.30
C HIS A 198 -18.36 7.52 6.26
N VAL A 199 -18.41 8.34 5.22
CA VAL A 199 -19.57 9.18 4.90
C VAL A 199 -20.02 8.84 3.50
N ARG A 200 -21.30 8.48 3.33
CA ARG A 200 -21.86 8.23 2.00
C ARG A 200 -21.96 9.54 1.22
N GLY A 201 -21.47 9.54 -0.01
CA GLY A 201 -21.55 10.68 -0.90
C GLY A 201 -20.51 10.62 -2.01
N LEU A 202 -20.70 11.46 -3.03
CA LEU A 202 -19.65 11.77 -3.98
C LEU A 202 -18.62 12.69 -3.28
N PRO A 203 -17.30 12.55 -3.52
CA PRO A 203 -16.35 13.54 -3.03
C PRO A 203 -16.68 14.89 -3.67
N PHE A 204 -16.48 15.98 -2.91
CA PHE A 204 -16.97 17.31 -3.28
C PHE A 204 -16.60 17.68 -4.72
N THR A 205 -17.61 18.15 -5.47
CA THR A 205 -17.48 18.78 -6.78
C THR A 205 -16.74 20.09 -6.72
#